data_AF-A0A1V4VSG7-F1
#
_entry.id   AF-A0A1V4VSG7-F1
#
_cell.length_a   1.000
_cell.length_b   1.000
_cell.length_c   1.000
_cell.angle_alpha   90.00
_cell.angle_beta   90.00
_cell.angle_gamma   90.00
#
_symmetry.space_group_name_H-M   'P 1'
#
loop_
_entity.id
_entity.type
_entity.pdbx_description
1 polymer ?
#
loop_
_entity_poly.entity_id
_entity_poly.type
_entity_poly.pdbx_seq_one_letter_code
_entity_poly.pdbx_strand_id
1 'polypeptide(L)'
;MKKNYSKTVISVFTLVVLLGIGGLVAYASTVYSNWSYIGPVNGYYYQDRSWATKVSSGVHGGAVLEPQWDGSAPAGYMALNTKLINGDGYLINQSGWYINEDVSYGIIQLTSSCTTSGIYHGMGEVGVYNGSTYTHYYTNNSPNVIWP
;
A
#
# COMPACT_ATOMS: atom_id res chain seq x y z
N MET A 1 31.09 -42.68 7.67
CA MET A 1 30.56 -41.46 7.02
C MET A 1 29.54 -40.80 7.95
N LYS A 2 29.89 -39.70 8.62
CA LYS A 2 28.91 -38.91 9.40
C LYS A 2 28.05 -38.16 8.39
N LYS A 3 26.80 -38.60 8.19
CA LYS A 3 25.84 -37.93 7.29
C LYS A 3 25.55 -36.53 7.85
N ASN A 4 25.65 -35.52 6.99
CA ASN A 4 25.51 -34.09 7.31
C ASN A 4 24.03 -33.68 7.54
N TYR A 5 23.30 -34.41 8.39
CA TYR A 5 21.87 -34.20 8.62
C TYR A 5 21.52 -32.78 9.11
N SER A 6 22.45 -32.12 9.82
CA SER A 6 22.28 -30.75 10.30
C SER A 6 22.02 -29.74 9.17
N LYS A 7 22.73 -29.83 8.04
CA LYS A 7 22.57 -28.87 6.92
C LYS A 7 21.22 -29.05 6.21
N THR A 8 20.77 -30.30 6.09
CA THR A 8 19.47 -30.62 5.49
C THR A 8 18.32 -30.17 6.37
N VAL A 9 18.40 -30.39 7.69
CA VAL A 9 17.35 -29.95 8.63
C VAL A 9 17.21 -28.43 8.65
N ILE A 10 18.33 -27.69 8.67
CA ILE A 10 18.30 -26.23 8.62
C ILE A 10 17.69 -25.73 7.32
N SER A 11 18.08 -26.30 6.17
CA SER A 11 17.57 -25.87 4.87
C SER A 11 16.06 -26.10 4.71
N VAL A 12 15.55 -27.24 5.20
CA VAL A 12 14.11 -27.54 5.20
C VAL A 12 13.35 -26.61 6.15
N PHE A 13 13.89 -26.34 7.34
CA PHE A 13 13.29 -25.40 8.28
C PHE A 13 13.22 -23.98 7.69
N THR A 14 14.29 -23.49 7.08
CA THR A 14 14.32 -22.18 6.42
C THR A 14 13.32 -22.11 5.26
N LEU A 15 13.20 -23.17 4.46
CA LEU A 15 12.23 -23.23 3.36
C LEU A 15 10.78 -23.20 3.86
N VAL A 16 10.46 -23.94 4.91
CA VAL A 16 9.11 -23.96 5.52
C VAL A 16 8.77 -22.59 6.13
N VAL A 17 9.73 -21.95 6.80
CA VAL A 17 9.53 -20.60 7.34
C VAL A 17 9.34 -19.58 6.20
N LEU A 18 10.15 -19.64 5.14
CA LEU A 18 10.00 -18.75 3.96
C LEU A 18 8.65 -18.94 3.26
N LEU A 19 8.17 -20.18 3.13
CA LEU A 19 6.85 -20.48 2.55
C LEU A 19 5.71 -20.03 3.48
N GLY A 20 5.89 -20.07 4.80
CA GLY A 20 4.90 -19.62 5.78
C GLY A 20 4.73 -18.09 5.83
N ILE A 21 5.78 -17.32 5.52
CA ILE A 21 5.74 -15.85 5.56
C ILE A 21 5.02 -15.26 4.34
N GLY A 22 4.97 -15.99 3.22
CA GLY A 22 4.43 -15.48 1.95
C GLY A 22 2.90 -15.35 1.85
N GLY A 23 2.14 -15.75 2.87
CA GLY A 23 0.70 -15.94 2.74
C GLY A 23 -0.14 -15.49 3.94
N LEU A 24 0.34 -14.58 4.78
CA LEU A 24 -0.46 -14.06 5.90
C LEU A 24 -1.62 -13.22 5.36
N VAL A 25 -2.74 -13.88 5.09
CA VAL A 25 -4.03 -13.21 4.89
C VAL A 25 -4.49 -12.77 6.26
N ALA A 26 -4.56 -11.46 6.47
CA ALA A 26 -5.14 -10.93 7.69
C ALA A 26 -6.66 -11.05 7.60
N TYR A 27 -7.28 -11.66 8.63
CA TYR A 27 -8.73 -11.73 8.80
C TYR A 27 -9.35 -10.39 9.21
N ALA A 28 -8.58 -9.31 9.21
CA ALA A 28 -9.07 -7.97 9.51
C ALA A 28 -9.95 -7.45 8.37
N SER A 29 -10.97 -6.65 8.73
CA SER A 29 -11.76 -5.91 7.75
C SER A 29 -10.90 -4.92 7.00
N THR A 30 -9.92 -4.28 7.64
CA THR A 30 -8.96 -3.38 6.99
C THR A 30 -7.54 -3.76 7.38
N VAL A 31 -6.63 -3.79 6.41
CA VAL A 31 -5.22 -4.10 6.60
C VAL A 31 -4.36 -3.00 6.02
N TYR A 32 -3.48 -2.42 6.82
CA TYR A 32 -2.62 -1.30 6.42
C TYR A 32 -1.21 -1.79 6.10
N SER A 33 -0.57 -1.17 5.12
CA SER A 33 0.87 -1.27 4.95
C SER A 33 1.59 -0.53 6.08
N ASN A 34 2.88 -0.80 6.25
CA ASN A 34 3.74 0.11 7.00
C ASN A 34 3.79 1.47 6.31
N TRP A 35 3.97 2.53 7.10
CA TRP A 35 4.24 3.87 6.59
C TRP A 35 5.54 3.88 5.78
N SER A 36 5.52 4.58 4.66
CA SER A 36 6.71 4.98 3.92
C SER A 36 6.93 6.50 4.10
N TYR A 37 8.17 6.94 3.94
CA TYR A 37 8.57 8.32 4.20
C TYR A 37 9.24 8.91 2.97
N ILE A 38 8.77 10.07 2.54
CA ILE A 38 9.21 10.78 1.34
C ILE A 38 9.77 12.14 1.76
N GLY A 39 10.92 12.51 1.25
CA GLY A 39 11.42 13.87 1.36
C GLY A 39 12.90 14.01 1.74
N PRO A 40 13.42 15.25 1.72
CA PRO A 40 12.68 16.47 1.40
C PRO A 40 12.37 16.61 -0.10
N VAL A 41 11.16 17.06 -0.44
CA VAL A 41 10.76 17.48 -1.81
C VAL A 41 10.20 18.89 -1.73
N ASN A 42 10.84 19.83 -2.44
CA ASN A 42 10.50 21.26 -2.40
C ASN A 42 10.38 21.84 -0.96
N GLY A 43 11.21 21.35 -0.03
CA GLY A 43 11.21 21.77 1.38
C GLY A 43 10.21 21.05 2.29
N TYR A 44 9.44 20.08 1.78
CA TYR A 44 8.45 19.33 2.55
C TYR A 44 8.84 17.85 2.72
N TYR A 45 8.45 17.29 3.86
CA TYR A 45 8.56 15.88 4.18
C TYR A 45 7.15 15.30 4.27
N TYR A 46 6.93 14.14 3.66
CA TYR A 46 5.66 13.46 3.58
C TYR A 46 5.79 12.02 4.07
N GLN A 47 4.67 11.43 4.43
CA GLN A 47 4.53 10.01 4.68
C GLN A 47 3.30 9.49 3.98
N ASP A 48 3.35 8.22 3.59
CA ASP A 48 2.23 7.56 2.92
C ASP A 48 2.05 6.13 3.43
N ARG A 49 0.85 5.59 3.20
CA ARG A 49 0.59 4.16 3.34
C ARG A 49 -0.62 3.77 2.50
N SER A 50 -0.71 2.49 2.17
CA SER A 50 -1.89 1.91 1.54
C SER A 50 -2.65 0.99 2.49
N TRP A 51 -3.86 0.63 2.10
CA TRP A 51 -4.64 -0.43 2.74
C TRP A 51 -5.54 -1.15 1.74
N ALA A 52 -5.94 -2.35 2.10
CA ALA A 52 -7.12 -3.00 1.54
C ALA A 52 -8.18 -3.10 2.63
N THR A 53 -9.44 -2.85 2.27
CA THR A 53 -10.57 -2.97 3.19
C THR A 53 -11.71 -3.77 2.59
N LYS A 54 -12.32 -4.63 3.41
CA LYS A 54 -13.48 -5.44 3.12
C LYS A 54 -14.68 -4.84 3.84
N VAL A 55 -15.68 -4.47 3.07
CA VAL A 55 -16.98 -3.99 3.54
C VAL A 55 -18.08 -4.84 2.89
N SER A 56 -19.34 -4.65 3.27
CA SER A 56 -20.45 -5.44 2.73
C SER A 56 -20.59 -5.34 1.20
N SER A 57 -20.14 -4.24 0.59
CA SER A 57 -20.19 -3.99 -0.85
C SER A 57 -18.99 -4.50 -1.66
N GLY A 58 -18.04 -5.19 -1.02
CA GLY A 58 -16.84 -5.73 -1.67
C GLY A 58 -15.53 -5.30 -1.01
N VAL A 59 -14.44 -5.43 -1.77
CA VAL A 59 -13.10 -5.01 -1.37
C VAL A 59 -12.71 -3.71 -2.07
N HIS A 60 -12.10 -2.81 -1.32
CA HIS A 60 -11.53 -1.57 -1.83
C HIS A 60 -10.02 -1.53 -1.55
N GLY A 61 -9.29 -0.92 -2.48
CA GLY A 61 -7.94 -0.43 -2.23
C GLY A 61 -8.01 1.03 -1.80
N GLY A 62 -7.13 1.44 -0.89
CA GLY A 62 -7.02 2.84 -0.50
C GLY A 62 -5.59 3.20 -0.15
N ALA A 63 -5.31 4.49 -0.12
CA ALA A 63 -4.05 5.02 0.37
C ALA A 63 -4.25 6.43 0.92
N VAL A 64 -3.26 6.87 1.68
CA VAL A 64 -3.15 8.19 2.26
C VAL A 64 -1.78 8.75 1.97
N LEU A 65 -1.73 10.04 1.67
CA LEU A 65 -0.50 10.84 1.61
C LEU A 65 -0.70 12.04 2.54
N GLU A 66 0.24 12.25 3.46
CA GLU A 66 0.18 13.35 4.41
C GLU A 66 1.58 13.93 4.72
N PRO A 67 1.69 15.21 5.10
CA PRO A 67 2.94 15.76 5.60
C PRO A 67 3.38 15.08 6.90
N GLN A 68 4.69 14.97 7.13
CA GLN A 68 5.22 14.49 8.41
C GLN A 68 5.06 15.53 9.53
N TRP A 69 5.10 15.05 10.77
CA TRP A 69 5.13 15.87 12.01
C TRP A 69 3.93 16.82 12.16
N ASP A 70 2.73 16.33 11.81
CA ASP A 70 1.48 17.09 11.88
C ASP A 70 1.52 18.41 11.09
N GLY A 71 2.36 18.45 10.05
CA GLY A 71 2.47 19.57 9.14
C GLY A 71 1.27 19.71 8.20
N SER A 72 1.29 20.77 7.39
CA SER A 72 0.35 20.96 6.28
C SER A 72 1.12 21.20 4.99
N ALA A 73 0.52 20.80 3.87
CA ALA A 73 1.04 21.08 2.54
C ALA A 73 0.14 22.09 1.82
N PRO A 74 0.71 23.03 1.04
CA PRO A 74 -0.06 23.96 0.22
C PRO A 74 -0.98 23.26 -0.79
N ALA A 75 -1.96 24.00 -1.30
CA ALA A 75 -2.76 23.57 -2.46
C ALA A 75 -1.86 23.11 -3.62
N GLY A 76 -2.20 21.97 -4.21
CA GLY A 76 -1.49 21.37 -5.34
C GLY A 76 -0.23 20.59 -4.98
N TYR A 77 0.19 20.51 -3.71
CA TYR A 77 1.46 19.87 -3.37
C TYR A 77 1.38 18.34 -3.25
N MET A 78 0.18 17.80 -3.09
CA MET A 78 -0.07 16.38 -2.88
C MET A 78 -1.03 15.86 -3.94
N ALA A 79 -0.62 14.78 -4.60
CA ALA A 79 -1.41 14.05 -5.58
C ALA A 79 -1.46 12.57 -5.17
N LEU A 80 -2.60 11.91 -5.38
CA LEU A 80 -2.82 10.54 -4.97
C LEU A 80 -3.67 9.78 -5.99
N ASN A 81 -3.23 8.58 -6.36
CA ASN A 81 -3.97 7.63 -7.15
C ASN A 81 -3.90 6.25 -6.47
N THR A 82 -5.05 5.71 -6.07
CA THR A 82 -5.14 4.43 -5.35
C THR A 82 -5.50 3.29 -6.28
N LYS A 83 -4.99 2.10 -5.99
CA LYS A 83 -5.09 0.90 -6.80
C LYS A 83 -5.48 -0.28 -5.92
N LEU A 84 -6.36 -1.13 -6.46
CA LEU A 84 -6.68 -2.44 -5.92
C LEU A 84 -6.11 -3.48 -6.87
N ILE A 85 -5.26 -4.37 -6.34
CA ILE A 85 -4.53 -5.37 -7.10
C ILE A 85 -4.93 -6.75 -6.57
N ASN A 86 -5.13 -7.73 -7.46
CA ASN A 86 -5.43 -9.10 -7.06
C ASN A 86 -4.17 -9.92 -6.69
N GLY A 87 -4.36 -11.13 -6.18
CA GLY A 87 -3.28 -12.03 -5.76
C GLY A 87 -2.30 -12.42 -6.88
N ASP A 88 -2.72 -12.33 -8.15
CA ASP A 88 -1.89 -12.60 -9.32
C ASP A 88 -1.11 -11.35 -9.80
N GLY A 89 -1.31 -10.19 -9.16
CA GLY A 89 -0.65 -8.94 -9.50
C GLY A 89 -1.36 -8.10 -10.57
N TYR A 90 -2.58 -8.45 -10.97
CA TYR A 90 -3.36 -7.65 -11.92
C TYR A 90 -4.09 -6.49 -11.24
N LEU A 91 -4.05 -5.32 -11.89
CA LEU A 91 -4.85 -4.17 -11.50
C LEU A 91 -6.33 -4.46 -11.73
N ILE A 92 -7.14 -4.30 -10.67
CA ILE A 92 -8.58 -4.52 -10.69
C ILE A 92 -9.32 -3.20 -10.80
N ASN A 93 -9.05 -2.27 -9.87
CA ASN A 93 -9.64 -0.94 -9.85
C ASN A 93 -8.56 0.11 -9.57
N GLN A 94 -8.79 1.35 -10.04
CA GLN A 94 -7.99 2.52 -9.71
C GLN A 94 -8.87 3.75 -9.50
N SER A 95 -8.48 4.67 -8.61
CA SER A 95 -9.26 5.88 -8.32
C SER A 95 -9.09 6.99 -9.36
N GLY A 96 -7.97 7.00 -10.09
CA GLY A 96 -7.51 8.19 -10.80
C GLY A 96 -6.81 9.18 -9.87
N TRP A 97 -6.20 10.20 -10.45
CA TRP A 97 -5.44 11.21 -9.71
C TRP A 97 -6.36 12.21 -9.03
N TYR A 98 -6.22 12.31 -7.72
CA TYR A 98 -6.76 13.38 -6.89
C TYR A 98 -5.62 14.29 -6.46
N ILE A 99 -5.80 15.61 -6.58
CA ILE A 99 -4.84 16.62 -6.16
C ILE A 99 -5.50 17.45 -5.07
N ASN A 100 -4.78 17.79 -4.00
CA ASN A 100 -5.35 18.65 -2.96
C ASN A 100 -5.58 20.07 -3.51
N GLU A 101 -6.81 20.57 -3.43
CA GLU A 101 -7.17 21.90 -3.96
C GLU A 101 -6.90 23.02 -2.96
N ASP A 102 -6.77 22.69 -1.67
CA ASP A 102 -6.53 23.59 -0.56
C ASP A 102 -5.35 23.15 0.31
N VAL A 103 -4.90 24.03 1.20
CA VAL A 103 -3.94 23.66 2.26
C VAL A 103 -4.49 22.49 3.05
N SER A 104 -3.75 21.38 3.09
CA SER A 104 -4.25 20.10 3.60
C SER A 104 -3.25 19.43 4.54
N TYR A 105 -3.78 18.75 5.57
CA TYR A 105 -3.02 17.89 6.48
C TYR A 105 -2.83 16.47 5.93
N GLY A 106 -3.48 16.15 4.82
CA GLY A 106 -3.37 14.88 4.14
C GLY A 106 -4.49 14.71 3.13
N ILE A 107 -4.31 13.76 2.22
CA ILE A 107 -5.33 13.35 1.26
C ILE A 107 -5.51 11.85 1.30
N ILE A 108 -6.76 11.41 1.17
CA ILE A 108 -7.16 10.02 1.19
C ILE A 108 -7.99 9.74 -0.05
N GLN A 109 -7.76 8.58 -0.66
CA GLN A 109 -8.56 8.07 -1.76
C GLN A 109 -8.86 6.59 -1.57
N LEU A 110 -9.97 6.15 -2.17
CA LEU A 110 -10.34 4.75 -2.27
C LEU A 110 -10.74 4.42 -3.70
N THR A 111 -10.50 3.19 -4.12
CA THR A 111 -11.04 2.65 -5.36
C THR A 111 -12.54 2.35 -5.24
N SER A 112 -13.19 2.14 -6.38
CA SER A 112 -14.46 1.39 -6.42
C SER A 112 -14.29 -0.01 -5.82
N SER A 113 -15.40 -0.63 -5.40
CA SER A 113 -15.37 -1.98 -4.84
C SER A 113 -15.17 -3.04 -5.93
N CYS A 114 -14.54 -4.15 -5.55
CA CYS A 114 -14.56 -5.41 -6.28
C CYS A 114 -15.36 -6.44 -5.48
N THR A 115 -16.30 -7.14 -6.13
CA THR A 115 -17.14 -8.17 -5.50
C THR A 115 -16.78 -9.59 -5.92
N THR A 116 -15.79 -9.75 -6.80
CA THR A 116 -15.32 -11.06 -7.25
C THR A 116 -14.54 -11.74 -6.13
N SER A 117 -14.83 -13.00 -5.85
CA SER A 117 -14.08 -13.81 -4.87
C SER A 117 -12.59 -13.84 -5.23
N GLY A 118 -11.71 -13.69 -4.24
CA GLY A 118 -10.28 -13.67 -4.48
C GLY A 118 -9.43 -13.05 -3.38
N ILE A 119 -8.13 -13.00 -3.62
CA ILE A 119 -7.14 -12.35 -2.76
C ILE A 119 -6.83 -10.97 -3.35
N TYR A 120 -6.77 -9.94 -2.51
CA TYR A 120 -6.54 -8.56 -2.92
C TYR A 120 -5.60 -7.82 -1.97
N HIS A 121 -4.89 -6.82 -2.49
CA HIS A 121 -4.14 -5.83 -1.70
C HIS A 121 -4.29 -4.43 -2.31
N GLY A 122 -4.08 -3.42 -1.46
CA GLY A 122 -4.06 -2.02 -1.85
C GLY A 122 -2.64 -1.56 -2.18
N MET A 123 -2.56 -0.57 -3.07
CA MET A 123 -1.35 0.17 -3.39
C MET A 123 -1.74 1.61 -3.76
N GLY A 124 -0.93 2.59 -3.36
CA GLY A 124 -1.04 3.97 -3.80
C GLY A 124 0.13 4.34 -4.72
N GLU A 125 -0.16 5.14 -5.73
CA GLU A 125 0.81 5.96 -6.44
C GLU A 125 0.62 7.40 -5.96
N VAL A 126 1.68 7.99 -5.43
CA VAL A 126 1.64 9.32 -4.84
C VAL A 126 2.50 10.26 -5.67
N GLY A 127 2.06 11.51 -5.80
CA GLY A 127 2.81 12.58 -6.44
C GLY A 127 3.03 13.71 -5.43
N VAL A 128 4.27 14.16 -5.30
CA VAL A 128 4.61 15.33 -4.48
C VAL A 128 5.22 16.43 -5.34
N TYR A 129 4.72 17.66 -5.20
CA TYR A 129 5.15 18.77 -6.04
C TYR A 129 6.60 19.17 -5.74
N ASN A 130 7.46 19.14 -6.76
CA ASN A 130 8.89 19.37 -6.65
C ASN A 130 9.34 20.79 -7.02
N GLY A 131 8.40 21.72 -7.25
CA GLY A 131 8.67 23.09 -7.70
C GLY A 131 8.46 23.30 -9.20
N SER A 132 8.25 22.24 -9.98
CA SER A 132 7.88 22.34 -11.40
C SER A 132 6.82 21.33 -11.84
N THR A 133 6.90 20.10 -11.33
CA THR A 133 5.95 19.02 -11.60
C THR A 133 5.80 18.13 -10.36
N TYR A 134 5.24 16.93 -10.50
CA TYR A 134 5.17 15.94 -9.44
C TYR A 134 6.32 14.94 -9.55
N THR A 135 7.00 14.69 -8.43
CA THR A 135 7.83 13.49 -8.27
C THR A 135 6.93 12.36 -7.78
N HIS A 136 6.95 11.23 -8.48
CA HIS A 136 6.07 10.09 -8.20
C HIS A 136 6.75 9.03 -7.35
N TYR A 137 6.01 8.48 -6.39
CA TYR A 137 6.42 7.38 -5.52
C TYR A 137 5.30 6.35 -5.42
N TYR A 138 5.65 5.14 -4.99
CA TYR A 138 4.68 4.11 -4.65
C TYR A 138 4.67 3.88 -3.15
N THR A 139 3.48 3.75 -2.58
CA THR A 139 3.34 3.28 -1.20
C THR A 139 3.83 1.83 -1.10
N ASN A 140 4.17 1.38 0.11
CA ASN A 140 4.23 -0.05 0.38
C ASN A 140 2.87 -0.73 0.07
N ASN A 141 2.90 -1.95 -0.45
CA ASN A 141 1.67 -2.75 -0.63
C ASN A 141 1.08 -3.10 0.74
N SER A 142 -0.26 -3.06 0.83
CA SER A 142 -0.93 -3.57 2.02
C SER A 142 -0.76 -5.10 2.12
N PRO A 143 -0.95 -5.69 3.31
CA PRO A 143 -1.20 -7.11 3.43
C PRO A 143 -2.40 -7.55 2.58
N ASN A 144 -2.49 -8.86 2.32
CA ASN A 144 -3.57 -9.45 1.54
C ASN A 144 -4.86 -9.57 2.37
N VAL A 145 -5.99 -9.30 1.73
CA VAL A 145 -7.34 -9.62 2.21
C VAL A 145 -8.00 -10.63 1.28
N ILE A 146 -8.75 -11.59 1.84
CA ILE A 146 -9.61 -12.49 1.07
C ILE A 146 -11.04 -11.96 1.04
N TRP A 147 -11.59 -11.80 -0.16
CA TRP A 147 -13.01 -11.68 -0.41
C TRP A 147 -13.60 -13.06 -0.71
N PRO A 148 -14.65 -13.50 0.01
CA PRO A 148 -15.29 -14.79 -0.21
C PRO A 148 -16.04 -14.87 -1.53
#